data_AF-A0A357MYN8-F1
#
_entry.id   AF-A0A357MYN8-F1
#
_cell.length_a   1.000
_cell.length_b   1.000
_cell.length_c   1.000
_cell.angle_alpha   90.00
_cell.angle_beta   90.00
_cell.angle_gamma   90.00
#
_symmetry.space_group_name_H-M   'P 1'
#
loop_
_entity.id
_entity.type
_entity.pdbx_description
1 polymer ?
#
loop_
_entity_poly.entity_id
_entity_poly.type
_entity_poly.pdbx_seq_one_letter_code
_entity_poly.pdbx_strand_id
1 'polypeptide(L)' 'MVDHHAAAGQAKHTARVLLSECRARRRGHGFWFAFNAAQRARMRASAPAPLPAPPAQPDLFA' A
#
# COMPACT_ATOMS: atom_id res chain seq x y z
N MET A 1 -8.62 -14.67 21.29
CA MET A 1 -8.95 -14.95 19.88
C MET A 1 -7.90 -14.23 19.06
N VAL A 2 -6.98 -14.95 18.41
CA VAL A 2 -5.84 -14.34 17.72
C VAL A 2 -6.37 -13.57 16.51
N ASP A 3 -6.09 -12.27 16.43
CA ASP A 3 -6.53 -11.41 15.34
C ASP A 3 -5.82 -11.78 14.03
N HIS A 4 -6.35 -12.80 13.33
CA HIS A 4 -5.83 -13.28 12.05
C HIS A 4 -5.76 -12.17 10.99
N HIS A 5 -6.60 -11.14 11.10
CA HIS A 5 -6.56 -9.94 10.24
C HIS A 5 -5.34 -9.04 10.52
N ALA A 6 -4.93 -8.89 11.77
CA ALA A 6 -3.74 -8.13 12.14
C ALA A 6 -2.46 -8.85 11.67
N ALA A 7 -2.41 -10.18 11.82
CA ALA A 7 -1.33 -11.01 11.31
C ALA A 7 -1.24 -10.95 9.77
N ALA A 8 -2.39 -10.98 9.07
CA ALA A 8 -2.42 -10.84 7.61
C ALA A 8 -1.95 -9.44 7.15
N GLY A 9 -2.30 -8.39 7.89
CA GLY A 9 -1.82 -7.02 7.63
C GLY A 9 -0.30 -6.90 7.78
N GLN A 10 0.25 -7.45 8.86
CA GLN A 10 1.69 -7.47 9.12
C GLN A 10 2.45 -8.28 8.07
N ALA A 11 1.96 -9.46 7.70
CA ALA A 11 2.56 -10.29 6.66
C ALA A 11 2.61 -9.57 5.30
N LYS A 12 1.52 -8.90 4.90
CA LYS A 12 1.48 -8.09 3.67
C LYS A 12 2.48 -6.93 3.72
N HIS A 13 2.62 -6.27 4.87
CA HIS A 13 3.59 -5.20 5.04
C HIS A 13 5.02 -5.72 4.89
N THR A 14 5.38 -6.79 5.60
CA THR A 14 6.71 -7.41 5.55
C THR A 14 7.07 -7.88 4.13
N ALA A 15 6.13 -8.51 3.42
CA ALA A 15 6.35 -8.93 2.03
C ALA A 15 6.67 -7.74 1.10
N ARG A 16 5.98 -6.59 1.28
CA ARG A 16 6.24 -5.37 0.50
C ARG A 16 7.62 -4.80 0.79
N VAL A 17 8.05 -4.80 2.05
CA VAL A 17 9.38 -4.33 2.44
C VAL A 17 10.46 -5.22 1.81
N LEU A 18 10.37 -6.55 1.97
CA LEU A 18 11.31 -7.51 1.39
C LEU A 18 11.41 -7.37 -0.15
N LEU A 19 10.28 -7.28 -0.85
CA LEU A 19 10.26 -7.08 -2.30
C LEU A 19 10.92 -5.76 -2.72
N SER A 20 10.72 -4.69 -1.96
CA SER A 20 11.34 -3.39 -2.25
C SER A 20 12.86 -3.44 -2.05
N GLU A 21 13.32 -4.12 -1.02
CA GLU A 21 14.74 -4.32 -0.74
C GLU A 21 15.42 -5.21 -1.80
N CYS A 22 14.79 -6.33 -2.18
CA CYS A 22 15.28 -7.19 -3.26
C CYS A 22 15.37 -6.44 -4.60
N ARG A 23 14.39 -5.59 -4.92
CA ARG A 23 14.42 -4.73 -6.11
C ARG A 23 15.51 -3.68 -6.04
N ALA A 24 15.74 -3.09 -4.86
CA ALA A 24 16.82 -2.14 -4.63
C ALA A 24 18.18 -2.80 -4.86
N ARG A 25 18.43 -3.95 -4.22
CA ARG A 25 19.64 -4.76 -4.39
C ARG A 25 19.87 -5.18 -5.85
N ARG A 26 18.83 -5.65 -6.54
CA ARG A 26 18.92 -6.09 -7.95
C ARG A 26 19.26 -4.95 -8.91
N ARG A 27 18.85 -3.71 -8.62
CA ARG A 27 19.09 -2.54 -9.48
C ARG A 27 20.25 -1.66 -9.02
N GLY A 28 21.01 -2.09 -8.00
CA GLY A 28 22.07 -1.27 -7.40
C GLY A 28 21.57 0.00 -6.71
N HIS A 29 20.27 0.08 -6.39
CA HIS A 29 19.74 1.21 -5.63
C HIS A 29 20.08 1.02 -4.15
N GLY A 30 20.74 2.01 -3.55
CA GLY A 30 21.16 1.97 -2.14
C GLY A 30 20.00 2.02 -1.14
N PHE A 31 20.35 1.91 0.14
CA PHE A 31 19.44 1.98 1.30
C PHE A 31 18.34 3.06 1.18
N TRP A 32 18.70 4.24 0.66
CA TRP A 32 17.78 5.36 0.49
C TRP A 32 16.57 5.06 -0.39
N PHE A 33 16.73 4.24 -1.44
CA PHE A 33 15.63 3.85 -2.33
C PHE A 33 14.67 2.88 -1.64
N ALA A 34 15.21 1.88 -0.92
CA ALA A 34 14.41 0.93 -0.15
C ALA A 34 13.66 1.64 0.99
N PHE A 35 14.33 2.54 1.72
CA PHE A 35 13.72 3.37 2.77
C PHE A 35 12.57 4.23 2.25
N ASN A 36 12.78 4.97 1.15
CA ASN A 36 11.73 5.78 0.53
C ASN A 36 10.55 4.95 0.03
N ALA A 37 10.81 3.76 -0.55
CA ALA A 37 9.76 2.86 -0.99
C ALA A 37 8.92 2.33 0.19
N ALA A 38 9.57 1.93 1.29
CA ALA A 38 8.91 1.48 2.51
C ALA A 38 8.11 2.62 3.18
N GLN A 39 8.68 3.82 3.27
CA GLN A 39 8.01 4.99 3.82
C GLN A 39 6.78 5.39 3.00
N ARG A 40 6.89 5.41 1.66
CA ARG A 40 5.73 5.61 0.77
C ARG A 40 4.65 4.54 0.92
N ALA A 41 5.05 3.27 1.05
CA ALA A 41 4.10 2.18 1.29
C ALA A 41 3.36 2.37 2.62
N ARG A 42 4.06 2.79 3.68
CA ARG A 42 3.46 3.10 4.98
C ARG A 42 2.47 4.26 4.89
N MET A 43 2.87 5.37 4.25
CA MET A 43 2.00 6.53 4.04
C MET A 43 0.72 6.17 3.28
N ARG A 44 0.80 5.31 2.27
CA ARG A 44 -0.38 4.83 1.54
C ARG A 44 -1.27 3.91 2.37
N ALA A 45 -0.69 3.09 3.25
CA ALA A 45 -1.45 2.23 4.13
C ALA A 45 -2.18 3.01 5.24
N SER A 46 -1.62 4.15 5.66
CA SER A 46 -2.24 5.06 6.63
C SER A 46 -3.11 6.14 5.99
N ALA A 47 -3.12 6.25 4.66
CA ALA A 47 -3.94 7.23 3.97
C ALA A 47 -5.42 6.86 4.13
N PRO A 48 -6.30 7.83 4.45
CA PRO A 48 -7.74 7.60 4.45
C PRO A 48 -8.17 7.06 3.07
N ALA A 49 -9.11 6.11 3.08
CA ALA A 49 -9.69 5.62 1.84
C ALA A 49 -10.31 6.79 1.06
N PRO A 50 -10.12 6.87 -0.27
CA PRO A 50 -10.81 7.86 -1.08
C PRO A 50 -12.31 7.75 -0.85
N LEU A 51 -12.98 8.90 -0.68
CA LEU A 51 -14.44 8.92 -0.58
C LEU A 51 -15.05 8.32 -1.85
N PRO A 52 -16.09 7.48 -1.74
CA PRO A 52 -16.77 6.94 -2.91
C PRO A 52 -17.31 8.10 -3.76
N ALA A 53 -17.13 7.98 -5.08
CA ALA A 53 -17.70 8.96 -6.01
C ALA A 53 -19.22 9.01 -5.83
N PRO A 54 -19.84 10.21 -5.87
CA PRO A 54 -21.29 10.33 -5.79
C PRO A 54 -21.94 9.51 -6.92
N PRO A 55 -23.07 8.83 -6.66
CA PRO A 55 -23.74 8.01 -7.66
C PRO A 55 -24.09 8.87 -8.87
N ALA A 56 -23.83 8.34 -10.06
CA ALA A 56 -24.27 8.96 -11.30
C ALA A 56 -25.78 9.16 -11.23
N GLN A 57 -26.24 10.41 -11.39
CA GLN A 57 -27.67 10.67 -11.40
C GLN A 57 -28.27 10.00 -12.63
N PRO A 58 -29.40 9.29 -12.50
CA PRO A 58 -30.10 8.76 -13.65
C PRO A 58 -30.49 9.92 -14.56
N ASP A 59 -30.20 9.77 -15.85
CA ASP A 59 -30.58 10.74 -16.86
C ASP A 59 -32.10 10.70 -17.02
N LEU A 60 -32.79 11.65 -16.37
CA LEU A 60 -34.25 11.71 -16.32
C LEU A 60 -34.87 12.19 -17.63
N PHE A 61 -34.06 12.47 -18.65
CA PHE A 61 -34.48 13.07 -19.92
C PHE A 61 -33.92 12.36 -21.17
N ALA A 62 -33.37 11.15 -21.02
CA ALA A 62 -32.93 10.31 -22.15
C ALA A 62 -34.06 9.42 -22.70
#